data_AF-A0A1I1NDV2-F1
#
_entry.id   AF-A0A1I1NDV2-F1
#
_cell.length_a   1.000
_cell.length_b   1.000
_cell.length_c   1.000
_cell.angle_alpha   90.00
_cell.angle_beta   90.00
_cell.angle_gamma   90.00
#
_symmetry.space_group_name_H-M   'P 1'
#
loop_
_entity.id
_entity.type
_entity.pdbx_description
1 polymer ?
#
loop_
_entity_poly.entity_id
_entity_poly.type
_entity_poly.pdbx_seq_one_letter_code
_entity_poly.pdbx_strand_id
1 'polypeptide(L)'
;MKEKVTYKLDRIADIWNSYIWEYEFCKKRIKFTPEVQTNYFGDILGYFQDTFDIIFDNRNSKSYADRFSNQISLLQSIYVQQDFIEELLIIFKCGINKRDLKKDSNYLINREIRNELVGHPIRKHKGQFISSCLFGYNGGSDKIVYLRYHKDNDYKFESMEYAVSEIIHRHKDFLNNYFDKILIKLKKILTDFTKEIEKIESLIDKKSLEEILKISEVFYESIFEYDFIYDKESLLKINKRKEEHKRYENLIDKFYQDLRSSLKEKREYAVELFEPRKRIENNDIEKPIFDISFVDASQISRDNIERPVTYHYELGKLATKRNPMDFDFFGGCLRRKCSKNELVLNELDHMESNIYNDIEYFTAYRLICSELNED
;
A
#
# COMPACT_ATOMS: atom_id res chain seq x y z
N MET A 1 -10.60 14.62 15.31
CA MET A 1 -11.65 14.23 14.33
C MET A 1 -11.05 13.58 13.09
N LYS A 2 -9.99 14.16 12.53
CA LYS A 2 -9.16 13.67 11.42
C LYS A 2 -8.67 12.22 11.58
N GLU A 3 -8.05 11.89 12.71
CA GLU A 3 -7.38 10.61 12.94
C GLU A 3 -8.18 9.35 12.58
N LYS A 4 -9.48 9.31 12.91
CA LYS A 4 -10.33 8.14 12.62
C LYS A 4 -10.51 7.95 11.11
N VAL A 5 -10.68 9.03 10.37
CA VAL A 5 -10.90 9.03 8.92
C VAL A 5 -9.58 8.71 8.22
N THR A 6 -8.47 9.32 8.66
CA THR A 6 -7.12 9.03 8.18
C THR A 6 -6.78 7.56 8.37
N TYR A 7 -6.98 7.01 9.57
CA TYR A 7 -6.74 5.58 9.84
C TYR A 7 -7.48 4.65 8.87
N LYS A 8 -8.74 4.94 8.57
CA LYS A 8 -9.51 4.12 7.62
C LYS A 8 -8.99 4.24 6.19
N LEU A 9 -8.61 5.44 5.76
CA LEU A 9 -8.01 5.67 4.45
C LEU A 9 -6.68 4.92 4.33
N ASP A 10 -5.82 5.00 5.35
CA ASP A 10 -4.54 4.30 5.42
C ASP A 10 -4.76 2.78 5.32
N ARG A 11 -5.74 2.23 6.03
CA ARG A 11 -6.10 0.79 5.89
C ARG A 11 -6.55 0.41 4.48
N ILE A 12 -7.32 1.27 3.81
CA ILE A 12 -7.71 1.03 2.41
C ILE A 12 -6.46 1.05 1.51
N ALA A 13 -5.51 1.96 1.77
CA ALA A 13 -4.24 2.04 1.04
C ALA A 13 -3.33 0.81 1.29
N ASP A 14 -3.21 0.36 2.54
CA ASP A 14 -2.43 -0.82 2.90
C ASP A 14 -2.95 -2.07 2.17
N ILE A 15 -4.27 -2.27 2.17
CA ILE A 15 -4.92 -3.38 1.47
C ILE A 15 -4.71 -3.26 -0.04
N TRP A 16 -4.79 -2.04 -0.59
CA TRP A 16 -4.53 -1.81 -2.00
C TRP A 16 -3.12 -2.24 -2.40
N ASN A 17 -2.11 -1.71 -1.71
CA ASN A 17 -0.71 -1.92 -2.04
C ASN A 17 -0.26 -3.37 -1.81
N SER A 18 -0.75 -4.01 -0.74
CA SER A 18 -0.23 -5.31 -0.30
C SER A 18 -1.02 -6.50 -0.85
N TYR A 19 -2.21 -6.27 -1.41
CA TYR A 19 -3.07 -7.35 -1.91
C TYR A 19 -3.70 -7.07 -3.26
N ILE A 20 -4.35 -5.92 -3.43
CA ILE A 20 -5.04 -5.62 -4.70
C ILE A 20 -4.03 -5.47 -5.83
N TRP A 21 -2.91 -4.79 -5.58
CA TRP A 21 -1.88 -4.59 -6.59
C TRP A 21 -1.10 -5.87 -6.91
N GLU A 22 -0.84 -6.68 -5.88
CA GLU A 22 0.01 -7.86 -5.97
C GLU A 22 -0.71 -9.07 -6.59
N TYR A 23 -1.99 -9.30 -6.25
CA TYR A 23 -2.67 -10.57 -6.61
C TYR A 23 -3.82 -10.39 -7.59
N GLU A 24 -3.76 -11.10 -8.72
CA GLU A 24 -4.80 -11.23 -9.75
C GLU A 24 -6.12 -11.74 -9.18
N PHE A 25 -6.06 -12.65 -8.19
CA PHE A 25 -7.25 -13.09 -7.47
C PHE A 25 -8.04 -11.89 -6.92
N CYS A 26 -7.34 -10.94 -6.29
CA CYS A 26 -7.92 -9.75 -5.68
C CYS A 26 -8.37 -8.73 -6.75
N LYS A 27 -7.56 -8.49 -7.78
CA LYS A 27 -7.88 -7.57 -8.90
C LYS A 27 -9.20 -7.92 -9.57
N LYS A 28 -9.45 -9.21 -9.82
CA LYS A 28 -10.68 -9.72 -10.45
C LYS A 28 -11.95 -9.43 -9.63
N ARG A 29 -11.83 -9.17 -8.32
CA ARG A 29 -12.97 -8.87 -7.43
C ARG A 29 -13.40 -7.40 -7.43
N ILE A 30 -12.59 -6.52 -8.04
CA ILE A 30 -12.83 -5.08 -8.13
C ILE A 30 -12.92 -4.64 -9.60
N LYS A 31 -13.11 -3.34 -9.86
CA LYS A 31 -13.12 -2.76 -11.20
C LYS A 31 -11.70 -2.28 -11.54
N PHE A 32 -10.81 -3.22 -11.82
CA PHE A 32 -9.40 -2.96 -12.13
C PHE A 32 -9.22 -2.70 -13.64
N THR A 33 -9.61 -1.51 -14.12
CA THR A 33 -9.47 -1.12 -15.53
C THR A 33 -8.04 -0.64 -15.84
N PRO A 34 -7.64 -0.51 -17.13
CA PRO A 34 -6.33 0.03 -17.48
C PRO A 34 -6.04 1.41 -16.87
N GLU A 35 -7.04 2.27 -16.70
CA GLU A 35 -6.86 3.56 -16.02
C GLU A 35 -6.53 3.37 -14.53
N VAL A 36 -7.20 2.43 -13.87
CA VAL A 36 -6.98 2.09 -12.46
C VAL A 36 -5.60 1.42 -12.24
N GLN A 37 -5.02 0.83 -13.29
CA GLN A 37 -3.65 0.30 -13.31
C GLN A 37 -2.56 1.38 -13.40
N THR A 38 -2.92 2.65 -13.51
CA THR A 38 -1.96 3.77 -13.43
C THR A 38 -1.85 4.27 -12.00
N ASN A 39 -1.33 5.49 -11.81
CA ASN A 39 -1.32 6.17 -10.51
C ASN A 39 -2.71 6.65 -10.06
N TYR A 40 -3.77 6.38 -10.80
CA TYR A 40 -5.13 6.87 -10.55
C TYR A 40 -5.61 6.72 -9.10
N PHE A 41 -5.43 5.53 -8.49
CA PHE A 41 -5.81 5.33 -7.09
C PHE A 41 -4.88 6.09 -6.12
N GLY A 42 -3.57 6.14 -6.42
CA GLY A 42 -2.60 6.92 -5.67
C GLY A 42 -2.92 8.42 -5.68
N ASP A 43 -3.36 8.96 -6.82
CA ASP A 43 -3.78 10.35 -6.95
C ASP A 43 -4.99 10.63 -6.03
N ILE A 44 -5.99 9.74 -6.03
CA ILE A 44 -7.16 9.86 -5.12
C ILE A 44 -6.71 9.91 -3.65
N LEU A 45 -5.81 9.01 -3.25
CA LEU A 45 -5.28 8.98 -1.88
C LEU A 45 -4.52 10.26 -1.53
N GLY A 46 -3.64 10.73 -2.43
CA GLY A 46 -2.88 11.96 -2.25
C GLY A 46 -3.80 13.16 -2.06
N TYR A 47 -4.83 13.31 -2.90
CA TYR A 47 -5.79 14.39 -2.72
C TYR A 47 -6.56 14.30 -1.40
N PHE A 48 -6.93 13.12 -0.92
CA PHE A 48 -7.56 12.98 0.40
C PHE A 48 -6.64 13.50 1.51
N GLN A 49 -5.35 13.13 1.47
CA GLN A 49 -4.35 13.58 2.43
C GLN A 49 -4.20 15.11 2.40
N ASP A 50 -4.01 15.70 1.22
CA ASP A 50 -3.85 17.15 1.05
C ASP A 50 -5.09 17.94 1.53
N THR A 51 -6.28 17.37 1.38
CA THR A 51 -7.54 18.05 1.73
C THR A 51 -7.98 17.83 3.17
N PHE A 52 -7.43 16.86 3.91
CA PHE A 52 -7.77 16.66 5.32
C PHE A 52 -7.40 17.85 6.19
N ASP A 53 -6.24 18.46 5.97
CA ASP A 53 -5.76 19.60 6.75
C ASP A 53 -6.58 20.86 6.46
N ILE A 54 -7.13 20.95 5.24
CA ILE A 54 -8.04 22.04 4.86
C ILE A 54 -9.38 21.90 5.60
N ILE A 55 -9.87 20.67 5.78
CA ILE A 55 -11.19 20.40 6.35
C ILE A 55 -11.18 20.34 7.88
N PHE A 56 -10.16 19.71 8.48
CA PHE A 56 -10.18 19.35 9.90
C PHE A 56 -9.35 20.26 10.80
N ASP A 57 -8.44 21.06 10.24
CA ASP A 57 -7.63 21.96 11.05
C ASP A 57 -8.30 23.34 11.16
N ASN A 58 -8.40 23.86 12.38
CA ASN A 58 -9.02 25.15 12.64
C ASN A 58 -8.16 26.28 12.07
N ARG A 59 -8.68 27.00 11.07
CA ARG A 59 -8.01 28.17 10.50
C ARG A 59 -8.59 29.45 11.07
N ASN A 60 -7.77 30.21 11.78
CA ASN A 60 -8.12 31.57 12.19
C ASN A 60 -8.06 32.51 10.98
N SER A 61 -9.13 33.25 10.73
CA SER A 61 -9.20 34.23 9.65
C SER A 61 -8.98 35.63 10.21
N LYS A 62 -8.03 36.40 9.66
CA LYS A 62 -7.68 37.75 10.15
C LYS A 62 -8.45 38.84 9.41
N SER A 63 -8.93 38.56 8.20
CA SER A 63 -9.71 39.47 7.37
C SER A 63 -10.94 38.81 6.77
N TYR A 64 -11.83 39.62 6.18
CA TYR A 64 -12.96 39.12 5.40
C TYR A 64 -12.50 38.29 4.20
N ALA A 65 -11.48 38.74 3.47
CA ALA A 65 -10.94 38.03 2.32
C ALA A 65 -10.40 36.66 2.71
N ASP A 66 -9.69 36.57 3.85
CA ASP A 66 -9.20 35.29 4.39
C ASP A 66 -10.37 34.37 4.75
N ARG A 67 -11.41 34.92 5.39
CA ARG A 67 -12.60 34.14 5.77
C ARG A 67 -13.31 33.59 4.53
N PHE A 68 -13.53 34.44 3.53
CA PHE A 68 -14.14 34.06 2.26
C PHE A 68 -13.33 32.96 1.56
N SER A 69 -12.00 33.13 1.48
CA SER A 69 -11.10 32.12 0.90
C SER A 69 -11.16 30.81 1.66
N ASN A 70 -11.06 30.83 2.99
CA ASN A 70 -11.12 29.63 3.83
C ASN A 70 -12.46 28.88 3.70
N GLN A 71 -13.58 29.61 3.64
CA GLN A 71 -14.91 29.00 3.47
C GLN A 71 -15.06 28.34 2.08
N ILE A 72 -14.54 28.98 1.03
CA ILE A 72 -14.51 28.37 -0.32
C ILE A 72 -13.63 27.12 -0.31
N SER A 73 -12.42 27.20 0.24
CA SER A 73 -11.50 26.06 0.32
C SER A 73 -12.13 24.88 1.06
N LEU A 74 -12.74 25.12 2.22
CA LEU A 74 -13.46 24.09 2.99
C LEU A 74 -14.55 23.41 2.14
N LEU A 75 -15.46 24.19 1.56
CA LEU A 75 -16.58 23.67 0.78
C LEU A 75 -16.10 22.92 -0.47
N GLN A 76 -15.07 23.44 -1.15
CA GLN A 76 -14.51 22.81 -2.33
C GLN A 76 -13.77 21.50 -2.00
N SER A 77 -12.99 21.46 -0.91
CA SER A 77 -12.32 20.25 -0.44
C SER A 77 -13.33 19.15 -0.06
N ILE A 78 -14.42 19.51 0.62
CA ILE A 78 -15.53 18.58 0.92
C ILE A 78 -16.12 18.02 -0.37
N TYR A 79 -16.43 18.89 -1.35
CA TYR A 79 -17.01 18.50 -2.63
C TYR A 79 -16.10 17.52 -3.39
N VAL A 80 -14.80 17.81 -3.43
CA VAL A 80 -13.79 16.96 -4.08
C VAL A 80 -13.71 15.59 -3.39
N GLN A 81 -13.62 15.55 -2.05
CA GLN A 81 -13.62 14.29 -1.31
C GLN A 81 -14.92 13.49 -1.49
N GLN A 82 -16.07 14.15 -1.64
CA GLN A 82 -17.33 13.48 -1.96
C GLN A 82 -17.31 12.82 -3.35
N ASP A 83 -16.73 13.47 -4.36
CA ASP A 83 -16.55 12.89 -5.70
C ASP A 83 -15.56 11.72 -5.66
N PHE A 84 -14.48 11.81 -4.88
CA PHE A 84 -13.57 10.68 -4.70
C PHE A 84 -14.21 9.48 -4.01
N ILE A 85 -15.10 9.68 -3.03
CA ILE A 85 -15.86 8.56 -2.45
C ILE A 85 -16.71 7.87 -3.54
N GLU A 86 -17.33 8.63 -4.45
CA GLU A 86 -18.08 8.06 -5.58
C GLU A 86 -17.16 7.18 -6.44
N GLU A 87 -15.97 7.67 -6.79
CA GLU A 87 -14.98 6.89 -7.56
C GLU A 87 -14.50 5.64 -6.82
N LEU A 88 -14.15 5.75 -5.53
CA LEU A 88 -13.74 4.59 -4.73
C LEU A 88 -14.82 3.51 -4.67
N LEU A 89 -16.10 3.90 -4.54
CA LEU A 89 -17.23 2.95 -4.53
C LEU A 89 -17.38 2.23 -5.88
N ILE A 90 -17.05 2.89 -7.00
CA ILE A 90 -17.02 2.30 -8.34
C ILE A 90 -15.85 1.33 -8.47
N ILE A 91 -14.63 1.75 -8.08
CA ILE A 91 -13.42 0.91 -8.11
C ILE A 91 -13.66 -0.37 -7.33
N PHE A 92 -14.10 -0.26 -6.07
CA PHE A 92 -14.28 -1.43 -5.20
C PHE A 92 -15.58 -2.21 -5.45
N LYS A 93 -16.38 -1.83 -6.45
CA LYS A 93 -17.66 -2.48 -6.79
C LYS A 93 -18.58 -2.64 -5.56
N CYS A 94 -18.76 -1.56 -4.79
CA CYS A 94 -19.57 -1.56 -3.58
C CYS A 94 -21.08 -1.60 -3.85
N GLY A 95 -21.52 -1.49 -5.12
CA GLY A 95 -22.93 -1.50 -5.49
C GLY A 95 -23.70 -0.22 -5.11
N ILE A 96 -22.98 0.84 -4.76
CA ILE A 96 -23.54 2.15 -4.39
C ILE A 96 -23.22 3.11 -5.52
N ASN A 97 -24.25 3.76 -6.05
CA ASN A 97 -24.10 4.75 -7.11
C ASN A 97 -24.43 6.16 -6.61
N LYS A 98 -24.22 7.17 -7.46
CA LYS A 98 -24.50 8.58 -7.18
C LYS A 98 -25.91 8.85 -6.66
N ARG A 99 -26.93 8.13 -7.14
CA ARG A 99 -28.33 8.31 -6.69
C ARG A 99 -28.50 7.88 -5.24
N ASP A 100 -27.75 6.87 -4.80
CA ASP A 100 -27.77 6.43 -3.41
C ASP A 100 -27.00 7.41 -2.51
N LEU A 101 -25.89 7.98 -2.98
CA LEU A 101 -25.21 9.07 -2.26
C LEU A 101 -26.14 10.27 -2.03
N LYS A 102 -26.94 10.64 -3.03
CA LYS A 102 -27.92 11.73 -2.92
C LYS A 102 -29.03 11.49 -1.88
N LYS A 103 -29.23 10.25 -1.41
CA LYS A 103 -30.18 9.93 -0.33
C LYS A 103 -29.55 10.13 1.06
N ASP A 104 -28.22 10.19 1.16
CA ASP A 104 -27.52 10.48 2.41
C ASP A 104 -27.57 12.00 2.68
N SER A 105 -28.17 12.39 3.80
CA SER A 105 -28.31 13.79 4.19
C SER A 105 -26.95 14.46 4.44
N ASN A 106 -25.96 13.73 4.96
CA ASN A 106 -24.62 14.26 5.20
C ASN A 106 -23.91 14.60 3.88
N TYR A 107 -24.12 13.78 2.85
CA TYR A 107 -23.66 14.08 1.49
C TYR A 107 -24.42 15.27 0.91
N LEU A 108 -25.76 15.20 0.92
CA LEU A 108 -26.65 16.13 0.21
C LEU A 108 -26.51 17.56 0.74
N ILE A 109 -26.65 17.77 2.06
CA ILE A 109 -26.68 19.11 2.67
C ILE A 109 -25.38 19.86 2.39
N ASN A 110 -24.23 19.25 2.65
CA ASN A 110 -22.93 19.88 2.41
C ASN A 110 -22.72 20.18 0.92
N ARG A 111 -23.15 19.28 0.04
CA ARG A 111 -23.05 19.47 -1.41
C ARG A 111 -23.95 20.60 -1.91
N GLU A 112 -25.15 20.74 -1.35
CA GLU A 112 -26.08 21.83 -1.67
C GLU A 112 -25.55 23.18 -1.20
N ILE A 113 -25.04 23.30 0.03
CA ILE A 113 -24.39 24.53 0.53
C ILE A 113 -23.27 24.95 -0.42
N ARG A 114 -22.37 24.02 -0.79
CA ARG A 114 -21.29 24.30 -1.75
C ARG A 114 -21.84 24.72 -3.12
N ASN A 115 -22.86 24.03 -3.64
CA ASN A 115 -23.42 24.32 -4.95
C ASN A 115 -24.12 25.68 -5.00
N GLU A 116 -24.83 26.06 -3.94
CA GLU A 116 -25.44 27.40 -3.82
C GLU A 116 -24.38 28.49 -3.74
N LEU A 117 -23.30 28.29 -2.99
CA LEU A 117 -22.33 29.35 -2.71
C LEU A 117 -21.18 29.47 -3.72
N VAL A 118 -20.64 28.34 -4.15
CA VAL A 118 -19.39 28.27 -4.93
C VAL A 118 -19.64 27.76 -6.34
N GLY A 119 -20.49 26.75 -6.49
CA GLY A 119 -20.74 26.12 -7.80
C GLY A 119 -21.57 27.00 -8.73
N HIS A 120 -22.75 27.43 -8.26
CA HIS A 120 -23.75 28.14 -9.04
C HIS A 120 -24.41 29.25 -8.21
N PRO A 121 -23.65 30.29 -7.80
CA PRO A 121 -24.18 31.41 -7.02
C PRO A 121 -25.28 32.18 -7.75
N ILE A 122 -25.38 32.06 -9.07
CA ILE A 122 -26.54 32.49 -9.87
C ILE A 122 -27.03 31.27 -10.64
N ARG A 123 -28.18 30.73 -10.25
CA ARG A 123 -28.76 29.53 -10.86
C ARG A 123 -29.85 29.91 -11.86
N LYS A 124 -29.71 29.43 -13.09
CA LYS A 124 -30.74 29.48 -14.13
C LYS A 124 -31.03 28.08 -14.66
N HIS A 125 -32.28 27.79 -15.02
CA HIS A 125 -32.65 26.57 -15.73
C HIS A 125 -33.47 26.93 -16.97
N LYS A 126 -33.03 26.46 -18.13
CA LYS A 126 -33.66 26.78 -19.44
C LYS A 126 -33.91 28.29 -19.62
N GLY A 127 -32.93 29.11 -19.22
CA GLY A 127 -33.00 30.58 -19.31
C GLY A 127 -33.77 31.27 -18.18
N GLN A 128 -34.56 30.55 -17.38
CA GLN A 128 -35.30 31.11 -16.25
C GLN A 128 -34.43 31.22 -15.01
N PHE A 129 -34.49 32.37 -14.33
CA PHE A 129 -33.83 32.57 -13.04
C PHE A 129 -34.48 31.69 -11.97
N ILE A 130 -33.65 31.01 -11.17
CA ILE A 130 -34.10 30.16 -10.06
C ILE A 130 -33.69 30.79 -8.74
N SER A 131 -32.39 31.10 -8.60
CA SER A 131 -31.87 31.65 -7.36
C SER A 131 -30.58 32.43 -7.54
N SER A 132 -30.33 33.34 -6.61
CA SER A 132 -29.01 33.95 -6.39
C SER A 132 -28.60 33.84 -4.92
N CYS A 133 -27.32 33.61 -4.69
CA CYS A 133 -26.72 33.53 -3.36
C CYS A 133 -25.53 34.49 -3.26
N LEU A 134 -25.35 35.10 -2.08
CA LEU A 134 -24.23 36.01 -1.80
C LEU A 134 -23.68 35.76 -0.40
N PHE A 135 -22.37 35.58 -0.27
CA PHE A 135 -21.73 35.44 1.05
C PHE A 135 -22.02 36.64 1.96
N GLY A 136 -22.38 36.34 3.20
CA GLY A 136 -22.67 37.34 4.21
C GLY A 136 -21.39 37.94 4.80
N TYR A 137 -21.44 39.23 5.10
CA TYR A 137 -20.33 39.96 5.73
C TYR A 137 -20.34 39.85 7.27
N ASN A 138 -21.46 39.44 7.87
CA ASN A 138 -21.72 39.53 9.31
C ASN A 138 -21.39 38.24 10.11
N GLY A 139 -20.76 37.23 9.50
CA GLY A 139 -20.45 35.94 10.15
C GLY A 139 -19.09 35.91 10.85
N GLY A 140 -18.92 35.11 11.92
CA GLY A 140 -17.58 34.80 12.47
C GLY A 140 -16.82 33.77 11.63
N SER A 141 -15.62 33.37 12.03
CA SER A 141 -14.88 32.27 11.37
C SER A 141 -15.47 30.88 11.65
N ASP A 142 -16.37 30.79 12.63
CA ASP A 142 -17.05 29.59 13.12
C ASP A 142 -18.33 29.24 12.35
N LYS A 143 -18.81 30.14 11.47
CA LYS A 143 -20.04 29.94 10.69
C LYS A 143 -19.94 30.47 9.27
N ILE A 144 -20.69 29.83 8.37
CA ILE A 144 -20.94 30.30 7.00
C ILE A 144 -22.32 30.95 7.00
N VAL A 145 -22.36 32.24 6.68
CA VAL A 145 -23.61 33.01 6.54
C VAL A 145 -23.71 33.48 5.11
N TYR A 146 -24.89 33.38 4.51
CA TYR A 146 -25.13 33.88 3.17
C TYR A 146 -26.59 34.28 2.95
N LEU A 147 -26.77 35.19 2.01
CA LEU A 147 -28.07 35.65 1.56
C LEU A 147 -28.53 34.78 0.40
N ARG A 148 -29.80 34.38 0.43
CA ARG A 148 -30.42 33.60 -0.64
C ARG A 148 -31.71 34.30 -1.11
N TYR A 149 -31.87 34.35 -2.43
CA TYR A 149 -33.09 34.75 -3.11
C TYR A 149 -33.51 33.57 -3.98
N HIS A 150 -34.69 32.97 -3.74
CA HIS A 150 -35.15 31.78 -4.46
C HIS A 150 -36.56 31.98 -4.99
N LYS A 151 -36.84 31.42 -6.18
CA LYS A 151 -38.16 31.49 -6.83
C LYS A 151 -39.30 30.95 -5.95
N ASP A 152 -39.01 29.95 -5.12
CA ASP A 152 -40.01 29.28 -4.27
C ASP A 152 -40.49 30.17 -3.11
N ASN A 153 -39.78 31.26 -2.81
CA ASN A 153 -40.18 32.28 -1.83
C ASN A 153 -40.36 33.66 -2.50
N ASP A 154 -40.78 33.68 -3.76
CA ASP A 154 -41.00 34.91 -4.54
C ASP A 154 -39.78 35.86 -4.54
N TYR A 155 -38.56 35.29 -4.49
CA TYR A 155 -37.30 36.03 -4.38
C TYR A 155 -37.25 36.99 -3.18
N LYS A 156 -37.95 36.66 -2.09
CA LYS A 156 -37.78 37.34 -0.82
C LYS A 156 -36.41 37.00 -0.22
N PHE A 157 -35.92 37.92 0.58
CA PHE A 157 -34.66 37.79 1.30
C PHE A 157 -34.74 36.64 2.31
N GLU A 158 -33.76 35.74 2.25
CA GLU A 158 -33.50 34.72 3.26
C GLU A 158 -32.04 34.80 3.72
N SER A 159 -31.82 34.78 5.04
CA SER A 159 -30.48 34.64 5.62
C SER A 159 -30.27 33.19 6.03
N MET A 160 -29.32 32.54 5.39
CA MET A 160 -28.92 31.16 5.68
C MET A 160 -27.68 31.18 6.59
N GLU A 161 -27.67 30.33 7.61
CA GLU A 161 -26.57 30.23 8.58
C GLU A 161 -26.26 28.76 8.87
N TYR A 162 -24.99 28.38 8.75
CA TYR A 162 -24.49 27.03 9.05
C TYR A 162 -23.20 27.12 9.87
N ALA A 163 -23.15 26.38 10.98
CA ALA A 163 -21.91 26.26 11.75
C ALA A 163 -20.88 25.44 10.97
N VAL A 164 -19.63 25.92 10.92
CA VAL A 164 -18.50 25.22 10.27
C VAL A 164 -18.27 23.87 10.93
N SER A 165 -18.38 23.80 12.27
CA SER A 165 -18.25 22.56 13.03
C SER A 165 -19.28 21.51 12.62
N GLU A 166 -20.51 21.92 12.32
CA GLU A 166 -21.59 21.02 11.87
C GLU A 166 -21.33 20.51 10.44
N ILE A 167 -20.87 21.39 9.54
CA ILE A 167 -20.45 21.01 8.18
C ILE A 167 -19.35 19.95 8.23
N ILE A 168 -18.31 20.17 9.04
CA ILE A 168 -17.19 19.24 9.23
C ILE A 168 -17.67 17.94 9.87
N HIS A 169 -18.58 18.00 10.84
CA HIS A 169 -19.13 16.81 11.49
C HIS A 169 -19.91 15.93 10.51
N ARG A 170 -20.83 16.51 9.73
CA ARG A 170 -21.56 15.78 8.68
C ARG A 170 -20.60 15.16 7.67
N HIS A 171 -19.58 15.90 7.24
CA HIS A 171 -18.60 15.37 6.29
C HIS A 171 -17.79 14.21 6.87
N LYS A 172 -17.38 14.30 8.13
CA LYS A 172 -16.72 13.21 8.85
C LYS A 172 -17.60 11.96 8.90
N ASP A 173 -18.89 12.11 9.19
CA ASP A 173 -19.82 11.00 9.28
C ASP A 173 -20.07 10.36 7.91
N PHE A 174 -20.19 11.19 6.86
CA PHE A 174 -20.20 10.75 5.47
C PHE A 174 -18.96 9.90 5.15
N LEU A 175 -17.76 10.43 5.34
CA LEU A 175 -16.52 9.70 5.05
C LEU A 175 -16.43 8.39 5.85
N ASN A 176 -16.77 8.41 7.13
CA ASN A 176 -16.76 7.21 7.96
C ASN A 176 -17.69 6.12 7.45
N ASN A 177 -18.93 6.48 7.11
CA ASN A 177 -19.94 5.56 6.60
C ASN A 177 -19.46 4.86 5.32
N TYR A 178 -18.90 5.61 4.37
CA TYR A 178 -18.49 5.04 3.09
C TYR A 178 -17.14 4.33 3.14
N PHE A 179 -16.19 4.80 3.94
CA PHE A 179 -14.98 4.03 4.22
C PHE A 179 -15.30 2.71 4.93
N ASP A 180 -16.27 2.66 5.86
CA ASP A 180 -16.69 1.39 6.47
C ASP A 180 -17.26 0.42 5.44
N LYS A 181 -18.08 0.91 4.50
CA LYS A 181 -18.62 0.08 3.41
C LYS A 181 -17.53 -0.48 2.49
N ILE A 182 -16.52 0.35 2.17
CA ILE A 182 -15.35 -0.08 1.39
C ILE A 182 -14.53 -1.12 2.18
N LEU A 183 -14.24 -0.86 3.45
CA LEU A 183 -13.48 -1.78 4.31
C LEU A 183 -14.20 -3.12 4.51
N ILE A 184 -15.54 -3.14 4.64
CA ILE A 184 -16.32 -4.38 4.69
C ILE A 184 -16.16 -5.17 3.38
N LYS A 185 -16.22 -4.49 2.24
CA LYS A 185 -16.01 -5.12 0.92
C LYS A 185 -14.61 -5.70 0.79
N LEU A 186 -13.59 -4.96 1.20
CA LEU A 186 -12.19 -5.40 1.21
C LEU A 186 -11.97 -6.58 2.16
N LYS A 187 -12.55 -6.53 3.37
CA LYS A 187 -12.50 -7.65 4.33
C LYS A 187 -13.03 -8.94 3.74
N LYS A 188 -14.14 -8.88 2.99
CA LYS A 188 -14.67 -10.05 2.30
C LYS A 188 -13.69 -10.60 1.27
N ILE A 189 -13.07 -9.73 0.46
CA ILE A 189 -12.06 -10.13 -0.54
C ILE A 189 -10.88 -10.82 0.15
N LEU A 190 -10.34 -10.24 1.21
CA LEU A 190 -9.20 -10.81 1.94
C LEU A 190 -9.55 -12.10 2.67
N THR A 191 -10.77 -12.23 3.19
CA THR A 191 -11.24 -13.49 3.79
C THR A 191 -11.32 -14.60 2.74
N ASP A 192 -11.84 -14.30 1.54
CA ASP A 192 -11.90 -15.27 0.46
C ASP A 192 -10.49 -15.63 -0.05
N PHE A 193 -9.59 -14.65 -0.15
CA PHE A 193 -8.19 -14.88 -0.53
C PHE A 193 -7.45 -15.76 0.49
N THR A 194 -7.59 -15.46 1.78
CA THR A 194 -6.97 -16.22 2.87
C THR A 194 -7.40 -17.69 2.84
N LYS A 195 -8.67 -17.98 2.54
CA LYS A 195 -9.15 -19.37 2.37
C LYS A 195 -8.49 -20.08 1.19
N GLU A 196 -8.19 -19.39 0.10
CA GLU A 196 -7.46 -19.99 -1.02
C GLU A 196 -6.00 -20.27 -0.64
N ILE A 197 -5.35 -19.35 0.08
CA ILE A 197 -4.01 -19.54 0.63
C ILE A 197 -3.95 -20.76 1.58
N GLU A 198 -4.91 -20.89 2.50
CA GLU A 198 -4.99 -22.03 3.42
C GLU A 198 -5.16 -23.37 2.69
N LYS A 199 -5.91 -23.37 1.58
CA LYS A 199 -6.01 -24.56 0.73
C LYS A 199 -4.67 -24.91 0.12
N ILE A 200 -3.93 -23.93 -0.41
CA ILE A 200 -2.58 -24.16 -0.96
C ILE A 200 -1.70 -24.80 0.10
N GLU A 201 -1.60 -24.17 1.28
CA GLU A 201 -0.81 -24.67 2.41
C GLU A 201 -1.15 -26.14 2.75
N SER A 202 -2.44 -26.48 2.78
CA SER A 202 -2.90 -27.84 3.06
C SER A 202 -2.58 -28.88 1.98
N LEU A 203 -2.24 -28.44 0.77
CA LEU A 203 -1.95 -29.26 -0.40
C LEU A 203 -0.45 -29.44 -0.63
N ILE A 204 0.42 -28.57 -0.09
CA ILE A 204 1.88 -28.61 -0.29
C ILE A 204 2.44 -30.01 -0.02
N ASP A 205 2.02 -30.65 1.07
CA ASP A 205 2.51 -31.99 1.47
C ASP A 205 1.82 -33.17 0.75
N LYS A 206 0.75 -32.90 -0.01
CA LYS A 206 -0.13 -33.94 -0.59
C LYS A 206 -0.04 -34.04 -2.11
N LYS A 207 0.48 -33.00 -2.76
CA LYS A 207 0.46 -32.83 -4.21
C LYS A 207 1.87 -32.81 -4.77
N SER A 208 1.98 -33.15 -6.05
CA SER A 208 3.25 -33.03 -6.78
C SER A 208 3.63 -31.56 -6.96
N LEU A 209 4.94 -31.28 -7.12
CA LEU A 209 5.41 -29.92 -7.40
C LEU A 209 4.68 -29.30 -8.60
N GLU A 210 4.48 -30.07 -9.68
CA GLU A 210 3.79 -29.58 -10.88
C GLU A 210 2.35 -29.10 -10.57
N GLU A 211 1.63 -29.83 -9.72
CA GLU A 211 0.30 -29.40 -9.26
C GLU A 211 0.39 -28.15 -8.38
N ILE A 212 1.35 -28.05 -7.47
CA ILE A 212 1.56 -26.88 -6.61
C ILE A 212 1.88 -25.63 -7.43
N LEU A 213 2.74 -25.74 -8.45
CA LEU A 213 3.07 -24.62 -9.33
C LEU A 213 1.83 -24.15 -10.11
N LYS A 214 1.02 -25.07 -10.64
CA LYS A 214 -0.24 -24.72 -11.34
C LYS A 214 -1.24 -24.02 -10.43
N ILE A 215 -1.36 -24.45 -9.17
CA ILE A 215 -2.27 -23.82 -8.20
C ILE A 215 -1.74 -22.44 -7.83
N SER A 216 -0.44 -22.31 -7.53
CA SER A 216 0.19 -21.04 -7.14
C SER A 216 0.08 -20.00 -8.24
N GLU A 217 0.23 -20.38 -9.51
CA GLU A 217 0.04 -19.49 -10.66
C GLU A 217 -1.34 -18.84 -10.76
N VAL A 218 -2.37 -19.47 -10.20
CA VAL A 218 -3.75 -18.95 -10.27
C VAL A 218 -4.12 -18.13 -9.05
N PHE A 219 -3.58 -18.49 -7.88
CA PHE A 219 -4.04 -17.97 -6.58
C PHE A 219 -2.97 -17.24 -5.77
N TYR A 220 -1.69 -17.40 -6.11
CA TYR A 220 -0.57 -16.87 -5.35
C TYR A 220 0.68 -16.68 -6.25
N GLU A 221 0.50 -15.98 -7.37
CA GLU A 221 1.51 -15.86 -8.42
C GLU A 221 2.75 -15.06 -8.01
N SER A 222 2.64 -14.22 -6.96
CA SER A 222 3.75 -13.39 -6.50
C SER A 222 4.95 -14.21 -6.00
N ILE A 223 4.74 -15.49 -5.63
CA ILE A 223 5.85 -16.39 -5.25
C ILE A 223 6.89 -16.56 -6.36
N PHE A 224 6.51 -16.42 -7.63
CA PHE A 224 7.44 -16.58 -8.74
C PHE A 224 8.38 -15.38 -8.94
N GLU A 225 8.14 -14.28 -8.23
CA GLU A 225 8.99 -13.08 -8.24
C GLU A 225 9.95 -13.05 -7.04
N TYR A 226 9.90 -14.03 -6.13
CA TYR A 226 10.72 -14.05 -4.91
C TYR A 226 12.20 -14.35 -5.18
N ASP A 227 12.50 -15.05 -6.28
CA ASP A 227 13.86 -15.42 -6.67
C ASP A 227 14.00 -15.41 -8.20
N PHE A 228 15.23 -15.24 -8.68
CA PHE A 228 15.57 -15.11 -10.10
C PHE A 228 15.20 -16.33 -10.95
N ILE A 229 15.07 -17.52 -10.33
CA ILE A 229 14.80 -18.79 -11.01
C ILE A 229 13.56 -19.51 -10.50
N TYR A 230 12.66 -18.79 -9.84
CA TYR A 230 11.38 -19.35 -9.38
C TYR A 230 10.32 -19.41 -10.48
N ASP A 231 10.64 -19.02 -11.71
CA ASP A 231 9.73 -19.24 -12.82
C ASP A 231 9.38 -20.73 -12.95
N LYS A 232 8.12 -20.97 -13.34
CA LYS A 232 7.55 -22.32 -13.42
C LYS A 232 8.36 -23.27 -14.32
N GLU A 233 8.92 -22.78 -15.42
CA GLU A 233 9.67 -23.64 -16.34
C GLU A 233 11.00 -24.08 -15.71
N SER A 234 11.71 -23.16 -15.06
CA SER A 234 12.95 -23.45 -14.34
C SER A 234 12.72 -24.43 -13.20
N LEU A 235 11.72 -24.20 -12.35
CA LEU A 235 11.41 -25.12 -11.24
C LEU A 235 11.06 -26.53 -11.72
N LEU A 236 10.33 -26.66 -12.84
CA LEU A 236 10.04 -27.97 -13.43
C LEU A 236 11.28 -28.67 -13.99
N LYS A 237 12.20 -27.92 -14.62
CA LYS A 237 13.48 -28.45 -15.11
C LYS A 237 14.36 -28.91 -13.95
N ILE A 238 14.43 -28.13 -12.88
CA ILE A 238 15.26 -28.40 -11.70
C ILE A 238 14.73 -29.61 -10.93
N ASN A 239 13.42 -29.71 -10.74
CA ASN A 239 12.81 -30.83 -10.04
C ASN A 239 13.04 -32.18 -10.74
N LYS A 240 13.14 -32.20 -12.08
CA LYS A 240 13.51 -33.42 -12.82
C LYS A 240 14.93 -33.92 -12.51
N ARG A 241 15.79 -33.02 -12.03
CA ARG A 241 17.21 -33.26 -11.78
C ARG A 241 17.55 -33.33 -10.30
N LYS A 242 16.54 -33.33 -9.42
CA LYS A 242 16.71 -33.33 -7.95
C LYS A 242 17.63 -34.46 -7.43
N GLU A 243 17.65 -35.60 -8.13
CA GLU A 243 18.44 -36.78 -7.77
C GLU A 243 19.88 -36.73 -8.31
N GLU A 244 20.20 -35.78 -9.20
CA GLU A 244 21.54 -35.66 -9.81
C GLU A 244 22.55 -35.01 -8.86
N HIS A 245 22.13 -33.99 -8.10
CA HIS A 245 22.99 -33.26 -7.18
C HIS A 245 22.18 -32.52 -6.11
N LYS A 246 22.74 -32.41 -4.89
CA LYS A 246 22.15 -31.75 -3.71
C LYS A 246 21.65 -30.32 -4.00
N ARG A 247 22.23 -29.61 -4.97
CA ARG A 247 21.88 -28.22 -5.28
C ARG A 247 20.47 -28.07 -5.86
N TYR A 248 20.03 -29.05 -6.64
CA TYR A 248 18.70 -29.05 -7.22
C TYR A 248 17.65 -29.33 -6.16
N GLU A 249 17.91 -30.31 -5.29
CA GLU A 249 17.08 -30.57 -4.09
C GLU A 249 17.02 -29.33 -3.17
N ASN A 250 18.17 -28.73 -2.86
CA ASN A 250 18.26 -27.54 -2.00
C ASN A 250 17.37 -26.39 -2.51
N LEU A 251 17.37 -26.13 -3.82
CA LEU A 251 16.52 -25.08 -4.38
C LEU A 251 15.02 -25.42 -4.25
N ILE A 252 14.64 -26.67 -4.53
CA ILE A 252 13.23 -27.08 -4.41
C ILE A 252 12.76 -27.01 -2.96
N ASP A 253 13.60 -27.42 -2.01
CA ASP A 253 13.30 -27.31 -0.58
C ASP A 253 13.17 -25.85 -0.15
N LYS A 254 14.09 -24.99 -0.61
CA LYS A 254 14.02 -23.54 -0.37
C LYS A 254 12.74 -22.92 -0.95
N PHE A 255 12.35 -23.30 -2.17
CA PHE A 255 11.07 -22.87 -2.76
C PHE A 255 9.88 -23.24 -1.87
N TYR A 256 9.83 -24.46 -1.35
CA TYR A 256 8.75 -24.85 -0.44
C TYR A 256 8.78 -24.11 0.90
N GLN A 257 9.97 -23.84 1.44
CA GLN A 257 10.13 -23.06 2.67
C GLN A 257 9.65 -21.62 2.48
N ASP A 258 10.06 -20.99 1.38
CA ASP A 258 9.68 -19.61 1.04
C ASP A 258 8.18 -19.53 0.75
N LEU A 259 7.62 -20.49 0.01
CA LEU A 259 6.18 -20.58 -0.23
C LEU A 259 5.41 -20.68 1.09
N ARG A 260 5.78 -21.58 2.01
CA ARG A 260 5.10 -21.72 3.31
C ARG A 260 5.20 -20.45 4.15
N SER A 261 6.40 -19.87 4.23
CA SER A 261 6.66 -18.68 5.03
C SER A 261 5.87 -17.49 4.50
N SER A 262 5.88 -17.30 3.19
CA SER A 262 5.14 -16.26 2.48
C SER A 262 3.63 -16.39 2.65
N LEU A 263 3.07 -17.60 2.47
CA LEU A 263 1.64 -17.86 2.68
C LEU A 263 1.22 -17.55 4.14
N LYS A 264 2.05 -17.94 5.11
CA LYS A 264 1.82 -17.68 6.53
C LYS A 264 1.84 -16.18 6.82
N GLU A 265 2.88 -15.48 6.39
CA GLU A 265 3.04 -14.03 6.59
C GLU A 265 1.87 -13.26 6.00
N LYS A 266 1.49 -13.55 4.74
CA LYS A 266 0.36 -12.86 4.09
C LYS A 266 -0.97 -13.14 4.75
N ARG A 267 -1.18 -14.35 5.30
CA ARG A 267 -2.37 -14.65 6.10
C ARG A 267 -2.39 -13.84 7.39
N GLU A 268 -1.29 -13.82 8.13
CA GLU A 268 -1.18 -13.09 9.40
C GLU A 268 -1.39 -11.59 9.20
N TYR A 269 -0.77 -11.02 8.17
CA TYR A 269 -0.95 -9.62 7.82
C TYR A 269 -2.39 -9.29 7.40
N ALA A 270 -3.08 -10.20 6.70
CA ALA A 270 -4.48 -10.00 6.31
C ALA A 270 -5.40 -9.90 7.54
N VAL A 271 -5.08 -10.64 8.61
CA VAL A 271 -5.79 -10.56 9.89
C VAL A 271 -5.46 -9.24 10.60
N GLU A 272 -4.18 -8.87 10.69
CA GLU A 272 -3.73 -7.64 11.35
C GLU A 272 -4.36 -6.37 10.77
N LEU A 273 -4.59 -6.32 9.45
CA LEU A 273 -5.21 -5.17 8.79
C LEU A 273 -6.61 -4.82 9.29
N PHE A 274 -7.32 -5.78 9.90
CA PHE A 274 -8.64 -5.57 10.48
C PHE A 274 -8.65 -5.59 12.01
N GLU A 275 -7.50 -5.71 12.64
CA GLU A 275 -7.40 -5.55 14.09
C GLU A 275 -7.64 -4.08 14.49
N PRO A 276 -8.20 -3.86 15.71
CA PRO A 276 -8.31 -2.52 16.26
C PRO A 276 -6.93 -1.86 16.30
N ARG A 277 -6.89 -0.56 16.02
CA ARG A 277 -5.66 0.24 16.05
C ARG A 277 -4.93 -0.03 17.37
N LYS A 278 -3.76 -0.69 17.31
CA LYS A 278 -2.85 -0.78 18.45
C LYS A 278 -2.58 0.66 18.87
N ARG A 279 -2.97 1.06 20.08
CA ARG A 279 -2.55 2.34 20.62
C ARG A 279 -1.03 2.24 20.69
N ILE A 280 -0.35 3.02 19.86
CA ILE A 280 1.06 3.29 20.10
C ILE A 280 1.01 4.08 21.40
N GLU A 281 1.29 3.40 22.52
CA GLU A 281 1.67 4.12 23.72
C GLU A 281 2.84 4.99 23.28
N ASN A 282 2.67 6.31 23.35
CA ASN A 282 3.78 7.23 23.34
C ASN A 282 4.56 6.97 24.63
N ASN A 283 5.19 5.80 24.74
CA ASN A 283 6.39 5.69 25.53
C ASN A 283 7.31 6.70 24.87
N ASP A 284 7.82 7.66 25.64
CA ASP A 284 8.89 8.52 25.24
C ASP A 284 10.01 7.60 24.75
N ILE A 285 10.04 7.31 23.44
CA ILE A 285 11.13 6.61 22.82
C ILE A 285 12.27 7.60 22.98
N GLU A 286 13.09 7.38 24.01
CA GLU A 286 14.37 8.07 24.15
C GLU A 286 15.00 8.02 22.77
N LYS A 287 15.11 9.20 22.14
CA LYS A 287 15.80 9.30 20.87
C LYS A 287 17.16 8.66 21.09
N PRO A 288 17.55 7.63 20.33
CA PRO A 288 18.83 6.99 20.53
C PRO A 288 19.89 8.09 20.51
N ILE A 289 20.54 8.28 21.66
CA ILE A 289 21.67 9.19 21.76
C ILE A 289 22.81 8.46 21.07
N PHE A 290 23.04 8.80 19.80
CA PHE A 290 24.21 8.34 19.09
C PHE A 290 25.41 9.10 19.66
N ASP A 291 26.09 8.49 20.62
CA ASP A 291 27.39 8.96 21.06
C ASP A 291 28.43 8.54 20.02
N ILE A 292 28.58 9.36 18.98
CA ILE A 292 29.57 9.14 17.93
C ILE A 292 30.91 9.64 18.47
N SER A 293 31.62 8.76 19.17
CA SER A 293 33.01 9.01 19.57
C SER A 293 33.93 8.76 18.37
N PHE A 294 34.56 9.81 17.86
CA PHE A 294 35.67 9.67 16.91
C PHE A 294 36.90 9.21 17.69
N VAL A 295 37.15 7.90 17.65
CA VAL A 295 38.38 7.33 18.22
C VAL A 295 39.50 7.57 17.22
N ASP A 296 40.56 8.26 17.66
CA ASP A 296 41.79 8.39 16.89
C ASP A 296 42.34 6.97 16.64
N ALA A 297 42.56 6.60 15.37
CA ALA A 297 42.97 5.24 15.00
C ALA A 297 44.29 4.80 15.66
N SER A 298 45.04 5.76 16.20
CA SER A 298 46.26 5.56 17.00
C SER A 298 46.01 5.04 18.42
N GLN A 299 44.78 5.08 18.94
CA GLN A 299 44.42 4.70 20.32
C GLN A 299 43.65 3.39 20.46
N ILE A 300 43.29 2.75 19.34
CA ILE A 300 42.63 1.43 19.38
C ILE A 300 43.71 0.38 19.66
N SER A 301 43.77 -0.12 20.90
CA SER A 301 44.41 -1.41 21.15
C SER A 301 43.69 -2.43 20.25
N ARG A 302 44.45 -3.09 19.36
CA ARG A 302 43.96 -4.23 18.59
C ARG A 302 43.79 -5.41 19.54
N ASP A 303 42.93 -5.28 20.53
CA ASP A 303 42.40 -6.45 21.19
C ASP A 303 41.60 -7.18 20.11
N ASN A 304 41.95 -8.45 19.90
CA ASN A 304 41.39 -9.34 18.89
C ASN A 304 39.89 -9.54 19.15
N ILE A 305 39.06 -8.55 18.81
CA ILE A 305 37.65 -8.79 18.58
C ILE A 305 37.62 -9.49 17.23
N GLU A 306 37.58 -10.83 17.26
CA GLU A 306 37.27 -11.63 16.07
C GLU A 306 35.93 -11.14 15.53
N ARG A 307 35.98 -10.28 14.50
CA ARG A 307 34.79 -9.85 13.81
C ARG A 307 34.22 -11.10 13.12
N PRO A 308 32.92 -11.39 13.28
CA PRO A 308 32.31 -12.51 12.59
C PRO A 308 32.55 -12.34 11.08
N VAL A 309 33.00 -13.41 10.43
CA VAL A 309 33.20 -13.41 8.99
C VAL A 309 31.81 -13.33 8.35
N THR A 310 31.55 -12.24 7.64
CA THR A 310 30.30 -12.05 6.87
C THR A 310 30.54 -12.36 5.40
N TYR A 311 29.56 -12.96 4.75
CA TYR A 311 29.60 -13.30 3.31
C TYR A 311 28.57 -12.51 2.50
N HIS A 312 27.63 -11.86 3.18
CA HIS A 312 26.53 -11.08 2.62
C HIS A 312 26.93 -10.16 1.46
N TYR A 313 28.03 -9.40 1.60
CA TYR A 313 28.46 -8.46 0.57
C TYR A 313 28.90 -9.16 -0.71
N GLU A 314 29.75 -10.19 -0.60
CA GLU A 314 30.23 -10.93 -1.77
C GLU A 314 29.09 -11.69 -2.45
N LEU A 315 28.24 -12.37 -1.67
CA LEU A 315 27.07 -13.09 -2.18
C LEU A 315 26.10 -12.15 -2.89
N GLY A 316 25.80 -11.00 -2.28
CA GLY A 316 24.94 -9.98 -2.88
C GLY A 316 25.48 -9.44 -4.20
N LYS A 317 26.81 -9.40 -4.40
CA LYS A 317 27.41 -9.02 -5.69
C LYS A 317 27.31 -10.15 -6.71
N LEU A 318 27.59 -11.39 -6.30
CA LEU A 318 27.46 -12.56 -7.18
C LEU A 318 26.02 -12.78 -7.67
N ALA A 319 25.02 -12.50 -6.84
CA ALA A 319 23.61 -12.57 -7.23
C ALA A 319 23.27 -11.69 -8.44
N THR A 320 23.94 -10.53 -8.57
CA THR A 320 23.61 -9.56 -9.63
C THR A 320 24.13 -9.95 -11.02
N LYS A 321 25.06 -10.91 -11.11
CA LYS A 321 25.59 -11.44 -12.39
C LYS A 321 25.98 -10.35 -13.41
N ARG A 322 26.59 -9.26 -12.95
CA ARG A 322 26.85 -8.07 -13.78
C ARG A 322 27.83 -8.30 -14.92
N ASN A 323 28.95 -8.95 -14.62
CA ASN A 323 30.00 -9.26 -15.59
C ASN A 323 30.97 -10.31 -15.01
N PRO A 324 31.78 -10.99 -15.86
CA PRO A 324 32.75 -11.99 -15.40
C PRO A 324 33.83 -11.44 -14.46
N MET A 325 34.27 -10.19 -14.63
CA MET A 325 35.32 -9.60 -13.76
C MET A 325 34.84 -9.45 -12.31
N ASP A 326 33.57 -9.08 -12.12
CA ASP A 326 32.94 -9.03 -10.80
C ASP A 326 32.88 -10.44 -10.19
N PHE A 327 32.56 -11.46 -10.99
CA PHE A 327 32.60 -12.85 -10.53
C PHE A 327 33.99 -13.25 -10.05
N ASP A 328 35.04 -12.99 -10.84
CA ASP A 328 36.42 -13.32 -10.46
C ASP A 328 36.83 -12.63 -9.16
N PHE A 329 36.48 -11.35 -9.02
CA PHE A 329 36.82 -10.56 -7.84
C PHE A 329 36.09 -11.05 -6.58
N PHE A 330 34.75 -11.10 -6.62
CA PHE A 330 33.93 -11.46 -5.44
C PHE A 330 33.98 -12.96 -5.15
N GLY A 331 33.98 -13.80 -6.18
CA GLY A 331 34.21 -15.24 -6.09
C GLY A 331 35.60 -15.56 -5.53
N GLY A 332 36.64 -14.86 -5.99
CA GLY A 332 37.99 -14.98 -5.42
C GLY A 332 38.09 -14.53 -3.95
N CYS A 333 37.28 -13.56 -3.52
CA CYS A 333 37.14 -13.21 -2.11
C CYS A 333 36.50 -14.35 -1.30
N LEU A 334 35.40 -14.93 -1.80
CA LEU A 334 34.73 -16.05 -1.15
C LEU A 334 35.61 -17.30 -1.09
N ARG A 335 36.33 -17.66 -2.17
CA ARG A 335 37.29 -18.79 -2.17
C ARG A 335 38.34 -18.65 -1.08
N ARG A 336 38.85 -17.43 -0.83
CA ARG A 336 39.82 -17.18 0.24
C ARG A 336 39.19 -17.35 1.62
N LYS A 337 38.00 -16.79 1.85
CA LYS A 337 37.27 -16.91 3.12
C LYS A 337 36.83 -18.35 3.42
N CYS A 338 36.47 -19.10 2.39
CA CYS A 338 35.92 -20.46 2.46
C CYS A 338 36.94 -21.53 2.03
N SER A 339 38.24 -21.27 2.19
CA SER A 339 39.33 -22.15 1.73
C SER A 339 39.29 -23.58 2.29
N LYS A 340 38.56 -23.81 3.38
CA LYS A 340 38.35 -25.13 4.00
C LYS A 340 36.99 -25.76 3.69
N ASN A 341 36.08 -25.04 3.03
CA ASN A 341 34.75 -25.53 2.69
C ASN A 341 34.75 -26.02 1.23
N GLU A 342 35.01 -27.31 1.03
CA GLU A 342 35.09 -27.93 -0.29
C GLU A 342 33.79 -27.80 -1.08
N LEU A 343 32.63 -27.84 -0.41
CA LEU A 343 31.33 -27.66 -1.07
C LEU A 343 31.24 -26.28 -1.70
N VAL A 344 31.53 -25.22 -0.93
CA VAL A 344 31.48 -23.85 -1.45
C VAL A 344 32.48 -23.64 -2.60
N LEU A 345 33.68 -24.21 -2.51
CA LEU A 345 34.68 -24.10 -3.58
C LEU A 345 34.20 -24.79 -4.87
N ASN A 346 33.67 -26.01 -4.77
CA ASN A 346 33.15 -26.76 -5.92
C ASN A 346 31.95 -26.06 -6.56
N GLU A 347 31.05 -25.48 -5.75
CA GLU A 347 29.89 -24.74 -6.26
C GLU A 347 30.32 -23.42 -6.93
N LEU A 348 31.34 -22.73 -6.41
CA LEU A 348 31.90 -21.55 -7.07
C LEU A 348 32.54 -21.89 -8.43
N ASP A 349 33.28 -23.00 -8.52
CA ASP A 349 33.80 -23.50 -9.80
C ASP A 349 32.68 -23.84 -10.79
N HIS A 350 31.59 -24.41 -10.28
CA HIS A 350 30.42 -24.72 -11.09
C HIS A 350 29.73 -23.45 -11.60
N MET A 351 29.55 -22.44 -10.74
CA MET A 351 28.98 -21.15 -11.13
C MET A 351 29.83 -20.47 -12.21
N GLU A 352 31.15 -20.48 -12.06
CA GLU A 352 32.09 -19.90 -13.02
C GLU A 352 31.96 -20.56 -14.40
N SER A 353 31.95 -21.89 -14.41
CA SER A 353 31.81 -22.72 -15.62
C SER A 353 30.43 -22.56 -16.29
N ASN A 354 29.42 -22.14 -15.53
CA ASN A 354 28.04 -22.01 -15.98
C ASN A 354 27.51 -20.57 -15.91
N ILE A 355 28.40 -19.58 -16.06
CA ILE A 355 28.02 -18.16 -15.98
C ILE A 355 26.87 -17.79 -16.91
N TYR A 356 26.64 -18.47 -18.03
CA TYR A 356 25.55 -18.16 -18.97
C TYR A 356 24.31 -19.05 -18.81
N ASN A 357 24.32 -20.01 -17.89
CA ASN A 357 23.20 -20.89 -17.62
C ASN A 357 22.58 -20.55 -16.27
N ASP A 358 21.46 -19.82 -16.29
CA ASP A 358 20.82 -19.31 -15.08
C ASP A 358 20.44 -20.42 -14.09
N ILE A 359 19.92 -21.55 -14.59
CA ILE A 359 19.54 -22.68 -13.73
C ILE A 359 20.76 -23.20 -12.98
N GLU A 360 21.85 -23.47 -13.69
CA GLU A 360 23.08 -23.99 -13.08
C GLU A 360 23.74 -22.99 -12.15
N TYR A 361 23.79 -21.72 -12.56
CA TYR A 361 24.39 -20.65 -11.80
C TYR A 361 23.64 -20.41 -10.48
N PHE A 362 22.32 -20.24 -10.53
CA PHE A 362 21.53 -19.87 -9.36
C PHE A 362 21.22 -21.07 -8.43
N THR A 363 21.17 -22.31 -8.95
CA THR A 363 21.08 -23.49 -8.07
C THR A 363 22.35 -23.67 -7.25
N ALA A 364 23.53 -23.48 -7.86
CA ALA A 364 24.81 -23.51 -7.16
C ALA A 364 24.93 -22.33 -6.16
N TYR A 365 24.56 -21.12 -6.59
CA TYR A 365 24.52 -19.94 -5.73
C TYR A 365 23.69 -20.16 -4.46
N ARG A 366 22.47 -20.68 -4.61
CA ARG A 366 21.57 -20.92 -3.48
C ARG A 366 22.10 -21.98 -2.53
N LEU A 367 22.74 -23.03 -3.05
CA LEU A 367 23.39 -24.02 -2.19
C LEU A 367 24.54 -23.40 -1.36
N ILE A 368 25.30 -22.46 -1.95
CA ILE A 368 26.32 -21.70 -1.21
C ILE A 368 25.69 -20.84 -0.11
N CYS A 369 24.60 -20.12 -0.41
CA CYS A 369 23.92 -19.31 0.60
C CYS A 369 23.42 -20.14 1.78
N SER A 370 22.80 -21.31 1.49
CA SER A 370 22.33 -22.23 2.52
C SER A 370 23.47 -22.80 3.37
N GLU A 371 24.59 -23.18 2.76
CA GLU A 371 25.77 -23.70 3.47
C GLU A 371 26.42 -22.63 4.37
N LEU A 372 26.38 -21.37 3.95
CA LEU A 372 26.96 -20.24 4.69
C LEU A 372 25.97 -19.58 5.68
N ASN A 373 24.73 -20.04 5.75
CA ASN A 373 23.64 -19.46 6.55
C ASN A 373 23.37 -17.97 6.24
N GLU A 374 23.32 -17.62 4.96
CA GLU A 374 23.11 -16.25 4.45
C GLU A 374 21.82 -16.15 3.60
N ASP A 375 20.85 -17.04 3.87
CA ASP A 375 19.54 -17.14 3.19
C ASP A 375 18.43 -16.24 3.74
#